data_AF-A0A2M8NSJ1-F1
#
_entry.id   AF-A0A2M8NSJ1-F1
#
_cell.length_a   1.000
_cell.length_b   1.000
_cell.length_c   1.000
_cell.angle_alpha   90.00
_cell.angle_beta   90.00
_cell.angle_gamma   90.00
#
_symmetry.space_group_name_H-M   'P 1'
#
loop_
_entity.id
_entity.type
_entity.pdbx_description
1 polymer ?
#
loop_
_entity_poly.entity_id
_entity_poly.type
_entity_poly.pdbx_seq_one_letter_code
_entity_poly.pdbx_strand_id
1 'polypeptide(L)'
;MSSQITPRRPQQPQTLIDFAQEHERAWGNEQYLNRPTLADILNAPVVVFWKPNIPADDNPRQKNPTPIRETITLHQSLSDVEQFITRMVFRTGVQPLDKQLVRIFRGGKRVKIKGVRIIFEDDTPTDDEF
;
A
#
# COMPACT_ATOMS: atom_id res chain seq x y z
N MET A 1 -36.60 -15.74 30.78
CA MET A 1 -36.29 -14.78 29.70
C MET A 1 -34.81 -14.90 29.39
N SER A 2 -34.46 -15.62 28.33
CA SER A 2 -33.07 -15.90 27.97
C SER A 2 -32.53 -14.76 27.11
N SER A 3 -31.69 -13.91 27.68
CA SER A 3 -30.98 -12.85 26.96
C SER A 3 -29.94 -13.48 26.04
N GLN A 4 -30.15 -13.38 24.74
CA GLN A 4 -29.19 -13.79 23.73
C GLN A 4 -28.03 -12.79 23.71
N ILE A 5 -26.83 -13.24 24.06
CA ILE A 5 -25.60 -12.46 23.92
C ILE A 5 -25.21 -12.50 22.44
N THR A 6 -25.49 -11.43 21.70
CA THR A 6 -25.01 -11.31 20.32
C THR A 6 -23.48 -11.11 20.33
N PRO A 7 -22.69 -11.98 19.68
CA PRO A 7 -21.24 -11.78 19.62
C PRO A 7 -20.93 -10.49 18.84
N ARG A 8 -20.13 -9.61 19.43
CA ARG A 8 -19.63 -8.41 18.75
C ARG A 8 -18.81 -8.86 17.54
N ARG A 9 -19.25 -8.51 16.33
CA ARG A 9 -18.42 -8.67 15.12
C ARG A 9 -17.06 -7.99 15.37
N PRO A 10 -15.92 -8.62 15.03
CA PRO A 10 -14.63 -7.96 15.14
C PRO A 10 -14.69 -6.67 14.30
N GLN A 11 -14.54 -5.52 14.97
CA GLN A 11 -14.54 -4.24 14.28
C GLN A 11 -13.34 -4.22 13.36
N GLN A 12 -13.56 -4.01 12.05
CA GLN A 12 -12.45 -3.87 11.11
C GLN A 12 -11.59 -2.68 11.55
N PRO A 13 -10.25 -2.80 11.52
CA PRO A 13 -9.35 -1.71 11.85
C PRO A 13 -9.70 -0.48 11.00
N GLN A 14 -9.88 0.68 11.65
CA GLN A 14 -10.34 1.90 10.97
C GLN A 14 -9.27 3.00 10.98
N THR A 15 -8.44 3.02 12.01
CA THR A 15 -7.47 4.09 12.25
C THR A 15 -6.06 3.68 11.85
N LEU A 16 -5.18 4.66 11.63
CA LEU A 16 -3.76 4.41 11.36
C LEU A 16 -3.13 3.53 12.46
N ILE A 17 -3.51 3.75 13.72
CA ILE A 17 -2.98 3.02 14.87
C ILE A 17 -3.35 1.54 14.78
N ASP A 18 -4.59 1.22 14.44
CA ASP A 18 -5.02 -0.17 14.32
C ASP A 18 -4.23 -0.91 13.23
N PHE A 19 -4.01 -0.26 12.08
CA PHE A 19 -3.22 -0.82 10.99
C PHE A 19 -1.73 -0.92 11.31
N ALA A 20 -1.16 0.07 12.00
CA ALA A 20 0.23 0.01 12.44
C ALA A 20 0.44 -1.15 13.43
N GLN A 21 -0.47 -1.36 14.37
CA GLN A 21 -0.42 -2.49 15.29
C GLN A 21 -0.58 -3.84 14.59
N GLU A 22 -1.51 -3.95 13.62
CA GLU A 22 -1.68 -5.16 12.82
C GLU A 22 -0.41 -5.47 12.01
N HIS A 23 0.21 -4.45 11.42
CA HIS A 23 1.48 -4.56 10.72
C HIS A 23 2.61 -5.06 11.63
N GLU A 24 2.75 -4.45 12.82
CA GLU A 24 3.75 -4.86 13.81
C GLU A 24 3.53 -6.32 14.27
N ARG A 25 2.27 -6.74 14.45
CA ARG A 25 1.94 -8.14 14.78
C ARG A 25 2.24 -9.10 13.63
N ALA A 26 1.96 -8.70 12.40
CA ALA A 26 2.14 -9.53 11.22
C ALA A 26 3.63 -9.78 10.90
N TRP A 27 4.48 -8.77 11.13
CA TRP A 27 5.92 -8.89 10.95
C TRP A 27 6.65 -9.43 12.19
N GLY A 28 6.16 -9.13 13.39
CA GLY A 28 6.86 -9.46 14.63
C GLY A 28 8.30 -8.96 14.58
N ASN A 29 9.25 -9.89 14.71
CA ASN A 29 10.69 -9.62 14.71
C ASN A 29 11.33 -9.61 13.30
N GLU A 30 10.57 -9.92 12.25
CA GLU A 30 11.09 -9.98 10.89
C GLU A 30 11.18 -8.57 10.28
N GLN A 31 12.18 -8.31 9.44
CA GLN A 31 12.38 -7.02 8.77
C GLN A 31 12.24 -7.15 7.26
N TYR A 32 11.73 -6.09 6.63
CA TYR A 32 11.85 -5.87 5.20
C TYR A 32 12.69 -4.62 4.94
N LEU A 33 13.15 -4.49 3.69
CA LEU A 33 13.98 -3.37 3.27
C LEU A 33 13.31 -2.03 3.62
N ASN A 34 14.02 -1.19 4.38
CA ASN A 34 13.55 0.12 4.84
C ASN A 34 12.25 0.07 5.68
N ARG A 35 12.06 -0.98 6.50
CA ARG A 35 10.95 -1.05 7.47
C ARG A 35 10.99 0.16 8.41
N PRO A 36 9.96 1.04 8.40
CA PRO A 36 9.87 2.14 9.35
C PRO A 36 9.54 1.63 10.74
N THR A 37 9.96 2.35 11.77
CA THR A 37 9.57 2.03 13.14
C THR A 37 8.13 2.48 13.41
N LEU A 38 7.51 1.95 14.48
CA LEU A 38 6.19 2.39 14.91
C LEU A 38 6.14 3.91 15.16
N ALA A 39 7.19 4.48 15.75
CA ALA A 39 7.29 5.91 15.99
C ALA A 39 7.31 6.70 14.68
N ASP A 40 8.02 6.22 13.66
CA ASP A 40 8.07 6.87 12.35
C ASP A 40 6.70 6.81 11.65
N ILE A 41 6.02 5.67 11.73
CA ILE A 41 4.68 5.48 11.14
C ILE A 41 3.68 6.47 11.75
N LEU A 42 3.69 6.62 13.07
CA LEU A 42 2.72 7.48 13.76
C LEU A 42 3.01 8.98 13.58
N ASN A 43 4.27 9.36 13.37
CA ASN A 43 4.68 10.75 13.19
C ASN A 43 4.78 11.20 11.72
N ALA A 44 4.75 10.27 10.76
CA ALA A 44 4.89 10.60 9.36
C ALA A 44 3.70 11.43 8.83
N PRO A 45 3.96 12.45 7.98
CA PRO A 45 2.90 13.22 7.33
C PRO A 45 2.00 12.35 6.46
N VAL A 46 2.60 11.41 5.71
CA VAL A 46 1.88 10.47 4.85
C VAL A 46 2.43 9.05 5.03
N VAL A 47 1.53 8.10 5.23
CA VAL A 47 1.82 6.67 5.40
C VAL A 47 1.10 5.89 4.32
N VAL A 48 1.82 4.99 3.64
CA VAL A 48 1.25 4.17 2.57
C VAL A 48 1.49 2.69 2.85
N PHE A 49 0.42 1.90 2.78
CA PHE A 49 0.44 0.45 2.94
C PHE A 49 0.35 -0.21 1.57
N TRP A 50 1.21 -1.21 1.38
CA TRP A 50 1.39 -1.95 0.13
C TRP A 50 1.25 -3.44 0.36
N LYS A 51 0.51 -4.13 -0.48
CA LYS A 51 0.42 -5.59 -0.48
C LYS A 51 1.28 -6.13 -1.62
N PRO A 52 2.20 -7.08 -1.39
CA PRO A 52 2.96 -7.66 -2.49
C PRO A 52 2.00 -8.35 -3.47
N ASN A 53 2.22 -8.11 -4.76
CA ASN A 53 1.53 -8.73 -5.88
C ASN A 53 2.25 -10.03 -6.26
N ILE A 54 2.49 -10.87 -5.25
CA ILE A 54 3.00 -12.22 -5.49
C ILE A 54 1.75 -13.05 -5.76
N PRO A 55 1.60 -13.68 -6.95
CA PRO A 55 0.59 -14.70 -7.12
C PRO A 55 0.81 -15.72 -6.02
N ALA A 56 -0.20 -15.98 -5.19
CA ALA A 56 -0.13 -17.06 -4.21
C ALA A 56 0.40 -18.28 -4.95
N ASP A 57 1.57 -18.75 -4.54
CA ASP A 57 2.34 -19.81 -5.20
C ASP A 57 1.36 -20.83 -5.79
N ASP A 58 1.30 -20.94 -7.13
CA ASP A 58 0.37 -21.80 -7.89
C ASP A 58 0.73 -23.30 -7.70
N ASN A 59 1.36 -23.59 -6.57
CA ASN A 59 1.87 -24.87 -6.16
C ASN A 59 0.88 -25.45 -5.13
N PRO A 60 -0.12 -26.24 -5.57
CA PRO A 60 -1.17 -26.81 -4.71
C PRO A 60 -0.65 -27.76 -3.61
N ARG A 61 0.68 -27.92 -3.50
CA ARG A 61 1.37 -28.74 -2.50
C ARG A 61 1.89 -27.94 -1.30
N GLN A 62 1.93 -26.62 -1.34
CA GLN A 62 2.24 -25.81 -0.16
C GLN A 62 0.99 -25.73 0.74
N LYS A 63 0.94 -26.62 1.73
CA LYS A 63 -0.16 -26.71 2.72
C LYS A 63 -0.34 -25.45 3.59
N ASN A 64 0.63 -24.52 3.59
CA ASN A 64 0.59 -23.30 4.37
C ASN A 64 0.96 -22.12 3.46
N PRO A 65 -0.02 -21.40 2.86
CA PRO A 65 0.29 -20.16 2.17
C PRO A 65 0.89 -19.17 3.17
N THR A 66 2.09 -18.66 2.88
CA THR A 66 2.71 -17.62 3.71
C THR A 66 1.74 -16.43 3.78
N PRO A 67 1.40 -15.92 4.98
CA PRO A 67 0.48 -14.80 5.08
C PRO A 67 1.05 -13.62 4.30
N ILE A 68 0.24 -13.06 3.39
CA ILE A 68 0.66 -11.92 2.57
C ILE A 68 0.85 -10.73 3.50
N ARG A 69 2.10 -10.37 3.80
CA ARG A 69 2.42 -9.27 4.73
C ARG A 69 2.47 -7.94 4.00
N GLU A 70 1.74 -6.96 4.52
CA GLU A 70 1.79 -5.60 4.02
C GLU A 70 3.13 -4.94 4.35
N THR A 71 3.64 -4.12 3.44
CA THR A 71 4.81 -3.25 3.67
C THR A 71 4.38 -1.79 3.72
N ILE A 72 5.10 -0.98 4.50
CA ILE A 72 4.82 0.44 4.69
C ILE A 72 5.93 1.28 4.06
N THR A 73 5.55 2.35 3.37
CA THR A 73 6.46 3.45 3.01
C THR A 73 5.95 4.78 3.55
N LEU A 74 6.87 5.67 3.89
CA LEU A 74 6.60 6.98 4.47
C LEU A 74 6.94 8.07 3.46
N HIS A 75 6.11 9.11 3.40
CA HIS A 75 6.22 10.20 2.43
C HIS A 75 5.97 11.55 3.12
N GLN A 76 6.55 12.63 2.58
CA GLN A 76 6.34 13.98 3.14
C GLN A 76 5.04 14.60 2.62
N SER A 77 4.65 14.24 1.40
CA SER A 77 3.46 14.76 0.75
C SER A 77 2.70 13.70 -0.05
N LEU A 78 1.45 14.00 -0.43
CA LEU A 78 0.70 13.14 -1.37
C LEU A 78 1.28 13.20 -2.79
N SER A 79 1.94 14.31 -3.15
CA SER A 79 2.63 14.44 -4.43
C SER A 79 3.81 13.48 -4.53
N ASP A 80 4.50 13.20 -3.41
CA ASP A 80 5.57 12.20 -3.38
C ASP A 80 5.01 10.79 -3.66
N VAL A 81 3.83 10.49 -3.11
CA VAL A 81 3.12 9.22 -3.36
C VAL A 81 2.72 9.11 -4.82
N GLU A 82 2.21 10.19 -5.42
CA GLU A 82 1.87 10.25 -6.84
C GLU A 82 3.11 10.01 -7.70
N GLN A 83 4.20 10.73 -7.47
CA GLN A 83 5.47 10.52 -8.20
C GLN A 83 5.97 9.09 -8.04
N PHE A 84 5.87 8.53 -6.84
CA PHE A 84 6.25 7.15 -6.57
C PHE A 84 5.41 6.16 -7.39
N ILE A 85 4.08 6.30 -7.40
CA ILE A 85 3.17 5.47 -8.19
C ILE A 85 3.44 5.63 -9.68
N THR A 86 3.54 6.86 -10.17
CA THR A 86 3.87 7.19 -11.57
C THR A 86 5.17 6.49 -11.99
N ARG A 87 6.24 6.59 -11.18
CA ARG A 87 7.49 5.87 -11.46
C ARG A 87 7.27 4.36 -11.51
N MET A 88 6.46 3.78 -10.64
CA MET A 88 6.17 2.34 -10.69
C MET A 88 5.37 1.93 -11.92
N VAL A 89 4.43 2.76 -12.38
CA VAL A 89 3.57 2.48 -13.54
C VAL A 89 4.35 2.62 -14.85
N PHE A 90 5.22 3.62 -14.96
CA PHE A 90 5.93 3.94 -16.20
C PHE A 90 7.33 3.31 -16.32
N ARG A 91 7.95 2.84 -15.22
CA ARG A 91 9.28 2.18 -15.28
C ARG A 91 9.22 0.71 -15.69
N THR A 92 8.04 0.12 -15.89
CA THR A 92 7.88 -1.32 -16.12
C THR A 92 7.83 -1.68 -17.60
N GLY A 93 8.92 -2.26 -18.10
CA GLY A 93 8.88 -3.13 -19.27
C GLY A 93 8.15 -4.42 -18.92
N VAL A 94 6.89 -4.56 -19.39
CA VAL A 94 6.04 -5.78 -19.44
C VAL A 94 5.75 -6.52 -18.11
N GLN A 95 6.48 -6.29 -17.02
CA GLN A 95 6.19 -6.92 -15.73
C GLN A 95 5.24 -6.05 -14.89
N PRO A 96 4.18 -6.62 -14.29
CA PRO A 96 3.27 -5.90 -13.42
C PRO A 96 3.99 -5.42 -12.15
N LEU A 97 3.48 -4.34 -11.53
CA LEU A 97 3.94 -3.89 -10.21
C LEU A 97 4.03 -5.08 -9.25
N ASP A 98 5.17 -5.21 -8.56
CA ASP A 98 5.41 -6.22 -7.52
C ASP A 98 4.61 -5.94 -6.23
N LYS A 99 3.97 -4.76 -6.15
CA LYS A 99 3.18 -4.32 -5.00
C LYS A 99 1.92 -3.56 -5.43
N GLN A 100 0.81 -3.86 -4.76
CA GLN A 100 -0.45 -3.15 -4.91
C GLN A 100 -0.63 -2.14 -3.78
N LEU A 101 -1.03 -0.91 -4.13
CA LEU A 101 -1.45 0.10 -3.17
C LEU A 101 -2.72 -0.34 -2.43
N VAL A 102 -2.67 -0.42 -1.10
CA VAL A 102 -3.83 -0.82 -0.28
C VAL A 102 -4.47 0.37 0.41
N ARG A 103 -3.66 1.20 1.09
CA ARG A 103 -4.16 2.29 1.95
C ARG A 103 -3.19 3.45 1.98
N ILE A 104 -3.75 4.65 2.12
CA ILE A 104 -3.00 5.89 2.33
C ILE A 104 -3.59 6.57 3.56
N PHE A 105 -2.71 7.07 4.43
CA PHE A 105 -3.06 7.93 5.55
C PHE A 105 -2.29 9.23 5.42
N ARG A 106 -2.95 10.36 5.72
CA ARG A 106 -2.34 11.69 5.80
C ARG A 106 -2.67 12.29 7.15
N GLY A 107 -1.65 12.60 7.96
CA GLY A 107 -1.83 13.08 9.33
C GLY A 107 -2.77 12.19 10.16
N GLY A 108 -2.59 10.87 10.07
CA GLY A 108 -3.42 9.87 10.75
C GLY A 108 -4.81 9.62 10.16
N LYS A 109 -5.28 10.41 9.19
CA LYS A 109 -6.59 10.24 8.55
C LYS A 109 -6.50 9.45 7.26
N ARG A 110 -7.41 8.51 7.05
CA ARG A 110 -7.45 7.69 5.83
C ARG A 110 -7.82 8.54 4.62
N VAL A 111 -7.04 8.42 3.55
CA VAL A 111 -7.27 9.07 2.26
C VAL A 111 -7.58 7.98 1.22
N LYS A 112 -8.46 8.32 0.27
CA LYS A 112 -8.78 7.47 -0.88
C LYS A 112 -8.45 8.21 -2.16
N ILE A 113 -7.93 7.50 -3.15
CA ILE A 113 -7.76 8.05 -4.51
C ILE A 113 -9.15 8.18 -5.12
N LYS A 114 -9.51 9.39 -5.57
CA LYS A 114 -10.80 9.67 -6.20
C LYS A 114 -10.79 9.32 -7.70
N GLY A 115 -9.65 9.49 -8.36
CA GLY A 115 -9.45 9.20 -9.78
C GLY A 115 -8.02 9.56 -10.21
N VAL A 116 -7.66 9.17 -11.42
CA VAL A 116 -6.39 9.51 -12.08
C VAL A 116 -6.73 10.15 -13.42
N ARG A 117 -6.07 11.26 -13.76
CA ARG A 117 -6.22 11.93 -15.05
C ARG A 117 -4.93 11.77 -15.83
N ILE A 118 -5.02 11.16 -17.02
CA ILE A 118 -3.91 11.06 -17.98
C ILE A 118 -4.27 11.96 -19.16
N ILE A 119 -3.33 12.80 -19.58
CA ILE A 119 -3.48 13.72 -20.71
C ILE A 119 -2.44 13.27 -21.75
N PHE A 120 -2.88 13.15 -23.00
CA PHE A 120 -2.03 12.75 -24.12
C PHE A 120 -1.86 13.94 -25.07
N GLU A 121 -0.67 14.05 -25.64
CA GLU A 121 -0.33 15.01 -26.69
C GLU A 121 0.39 14.24 -27.81
N ASP A 122 0.21 14.68 -29.06
CA ASP A 122 0.83 14.05 -30.22
C ASP A 122 2.32 14.42 -30.27
N ASP A 123 3.18 13.41 -30.38
CA ASP A 123 4.63 13.58 -30.59
C ASP A 123 4.92 13.74 -32.09
N THR A 124 4.42 14.81 -32.70
CA THR A 124 4.79 15.15 -34.07
C THR A 124 6.14 15.85 -34.08
N PRO A 125 7.18 15.29 -34.73
CA PRO A 125 8.45 15.98 -34.87
C PRO A 125 8.20 17.31 -35.61
N THR A 126 8.69 18.41 -35.03
CA THR A 126 8.60 19.71 -35.68
C THR A 126 9.71 19.74 -36.73
N ASP A 127 9.35 19.89 -38.00
CA ASP A 127 10.29 19.93 -39.14
C ASP A 127 11.25 21.15 -39.11
N ASP A 128 11.28 21.93 -38.03
CA ASP A 128 12.06 23.17 -37.87
C ASP A 128 13.46 22.97 -37.25
N GLU A 129 13.92 21.72 -37.06
CA GLU A 129 15.28 21.40 -36.55
C GLU A 129 16.24 20.81 -37.61
N PHE A 130 16.12 21.20 -38.89
CA PHE A 130 17.13 20.92 -39.93
C PHE A 130 17.46 22.11 -40.83
#